data_AF-A0A0S2SCH9-F1
#
_entry.id   AF-A0A0S2SCH9-F1
#
_cell.length_a   1.000
_cell.length_b   1.000
_cell.length_c   1.000
_cell.angle_alpha   90.00
_cell.angle_beta   90.00
_cell.angle_gamma   90.00
#
_symmetry.space_group_name_H-M   'P 1'
#
loop_
_entity.id
_entity.type
_entity.pdbx_description
1 polymer ?
#
loop_
_entity_poly.entity_id
_entity_poly.type
_entity_poly.pdbx_seq_one_letter_code
_entity_poly.pdbx_strand_id
1 'polypeptide(L)' 'MNTNETLNQQMEDARQRLYDLSEQYGFAHASVLEQSMFLDELINQHNRIFQTRKLPQLL' A
#
# COMPACT_ATOMS: atom_id res chain seq x y z
N MET A 1 -0.65 1.30 -20.95
CA MET A 1 -0.49 0.74 -19.60
C MET A 1 -1.64 1.26 -18.75
N ASN A 2 -2.51 0.37 -18.25
CA ASN A 2 -3.61 0.72 -17.35
C ASN A 2 -2.97 1.14 -16.01
N THR A 3 -3.13 2.40 -15.60
CA THR A 3 -2.54 2.98 -14.38
C THR A 3 -2.91 2.21 -13.10
N ASN A 4 -4.04 1.52 -13.12
CA ASN A 4 -4.56 0.58 -12.14
C ASN A 4 -3.77 -0.73 -12.04
N GLU A 5 -3.31 -1.32 -13.16
CA GLU A 5 -2.44 -2.51 -13.10
C GLU A 5 -1.09 -2.17 -12.47
N THR A 6 -0.55 -1.00 -12.79
CA THR A 6 0.71 -0.51 -12.23
C THR A 6 0.61 -0.22 -10.73
N LEU A 7 -0.56 0.18 -10.23
CA LEU A 7 -0.76 0.46 -8.80
C LEU A 7 -0.91 -0.83 -7.98
N ASN A 8 -1.59 -1.84 -8.54
CA ASN A 8 -1.68 -3.16 -7.93
C ASN A 8 -0.32 -3.86 -7.84
N GLN A 9 0.49 -3.77 -8.90
CA GLN A 9 1.86 -4.29 -8.88
C GLN A 9 2.72 -3.62 -7.81
N GLN A 10 2.64 -2.29 -7.68
CA GLN A 10 3.37 -1.55 -6.64
C GLN A 10 2.94 -1.95 -5.22
N MET A 11 1.65 -2.22 -5.00
CA MET A 11 1.18 -2.72 -3.70
C MET A 11 1.72 -4.12 -3.39
N GLU A 12 1.76 -5.01 -4.38
CA GLU A 12 2.28 -6.37 -4.18
C GLU A 12 3.78 -6.36 -3.93
N ASP A 13 4.54 -5.58 -4.71
CA ASP A 13 5.98 -5.39 -4.49
C ASP A 13 6.26 -4.80 -3.09
N ALA A 14 5.47 -3.82 -2.67
CA ALA A 14 5.59 -3.21 -1.35
C ALA A 14 5.24 -4.19 -0.21
N ARG A 15 4.27 -5.09 -0.41
CA ARG A 15 3.94 -6.18 0.53
C ARG A 15 5.07 -7.17 0.65
N GLN A 16 5.62 -7.62 -0.47
CA GLN A 16 6.70 -8.59 -0.49
C GLN A 16 7.95 -8.02 0.19
N ARG A 17 8.28 -6.76 -0.09
CA ARG A 17 9.40 -6.06 0.55
C ARG A 17 9.19 -5.86 2.05
N LEU A 18 7.96 -5.59 2.49
CA LEU A 18 7.63 -5.51 3.92
C LEU A 18 7.82 -6.86 4.60
N TYR A 19 7.39 -7.94 3.96
CA TYR A 19 7.57 -9.31 4.45
C TYR A 19 9.06 -9.64 4.59
N ASP A 20 9.87 -9.43 3.55
CA ASP A 20 11.31 -9.67 3.58
C ASP A 20 12.02 -8.88 4.68
N LEU A 21 11.70 -7.59 4.82
CA LEU A 21 12.27 -6.74 5.88
C LEU A 21 11.82 -7.19 7.27
N SER A 22 10.58 -7.63 7.43
CA SER A 22 10.06 -8.14 8.70
C SER A 22 10.68 -9.47 9.10
N GLU A 23 10.98 -10.33 8.13
CA GLU A 23 11.68 -11.61 8.35
C GLU A 23 13.16 -11.37 8.70
N GLN A 24 13.79 -10.39 8.06
CA GLN A 24 15.20 -10.09 8.26
C GLN A 24 15.49 -9.31 9.55
N TYR A 25 14.68 -8.30 9.88
CA TYR A 25 14.97 -7.35 10.97
C TYR A 25 13.93 -7.36 12.10
N GLY A 26 12.75 -7.97 11.88
CA GLY A 26 11.63 -7.94 12.81
C GLY A 26 10.76 -6.68 12.67
N PHE A 27 9.51 -6.78 13.16
CA PHE A 27 8.48 -5.75 12.99
C PHE A 27 8.78 -4.39 13.63
N ALA A 28 9.71 -4.33 14.59
CA ALA A 28 10.07 -3.09 15.30
C ALA A 28 11.19 -2.30 14.61
N HIS A 29 11.74 -2.80 13.50
CA HIS A 29 12.81 -2.11 12.79
C HIS A 29 12.26 -0.89 12.04
N ALA A 30 12.97 0.24 12.09
CA ALA A 30 12.55 1.48 11.44
C ALA A 30 12.22 1.30 9.96
N SER A 31 13.01 0.50 9.23
CA SER A 31 12.76 0.21 7.81
C SER A 31 11.47 -0.58 7.56
N VAL A 32 11.04 -1.43 8.50
CA VAL A 32 9.76 -2.16 8.40
C VAL A 32 8.61 -1.19 8.64
N LEU A 33 8.75 -0.29 9.61
CA LEU A 33 7.74 0.75 9.89
C LEU A 33 7.59 1.71 8.71
N GLU A 34 8.69 2.20 8.14
CA GLU A 34 8.68 3.06 6.94
C GLU A 34 8.06 2.35 5.74
N GLN A 35 8.43 1.09 5.50
CA GLN A 35 7.85 0.30 4.42
C GLN A 35 6.35 0.03 4.63
N SER A 36 5.90 -0.13 5.88
CA SER A 36 4.49 -0.29 6.21
C SER A 36 3.71 1.00 5.93
N MET A 37 4.25 2.15 6.34
CA MET A 37 3.64 3.45 6.04
C MET A 37 3.51 3.70 4.54
N PHE A 38 4.54 3.32 3.77
CA PHE A 38 4.50 3.43 2.31
C PHE A 38 3.43 2.53 1.68
N LEU A 39 3.29 1.29 2.16
CA LEU A 39 2.24 0.38 1.73
C LEU A 39 0.83 0.92 2.06
N ASP A 40 0.64 1.48 3.25
CA ASP A 40 -0.63 2.12 3.63
C ASP A 40 -0.96 3.32 2.76
N GLU A 41 0.03 4.13 2.37
CA GLU A 41 -0.18 5.24 1.45
C GLU A 41 -0.59 4.75 0.05
N LEU A 42 0.05 3.70 -0.47
CA LEU A 42 -0.34 3.08 -1.74
C LEU A 42 -1.77 2.53 -1.70
N ILE A 43 -2.16 1.87 -0.61
CA ILE A 43 -3.53 1.38 -0.41
C ILE A 43 -4.51 2.54 -0.35
N ASN A 44 -4.17 3.63 0.33
CA ASN A 44 -5.01 4.83 0.39
C ASN A 44 -5.14 5.52 -0.97
N GLN A 45 -4.06 5.57 -1.76
CA GLN A 45 -4.10 6.09 -3.13
C GLN A 45 -4.98 5.20 -4.03
N HIS A 46 -4.82 3.88 -3.94
CA HIS A 46 -5.69 2.92 -4.61
C HIS A 46 -7.15 3.17 -4.20
N ASN A 47 -7.44 3.14 -2.91
CA ASN A 47 -8.77 3.39 -2.39
C ASN A 47 -9.31 4.75 -2.84
N ARG A 48 -8.53 5.83 -2.91
CA ARG A 48 -9.02 7.12 -3.40
C ARG A 48 -9.40 7.09 -4.88
N ILE A 49 -8.59 6.42 -5.71
CA ILE A 49 -8.85 6.25 -7.15
C ILE A 49 -10.11 5.40 -7.38
N PHE A 50 -10.35 4.38 -6.56
CA PHE A 50 -11.49 3.46 -6.71
C PHE A 50 -12.74 3.85 -5.88
N GLN A 51 -12.59 4.58 -4.76
CA GLN A 51 -13.68 5.05 -3.88
C GLN A 51 -14.31 6.37 -4.37
N THR A 52 -13.67 7.14 -5.25
CA THR A 52 -14.36 8.23 -5.97
C THR A 52 -15.55 7.73 -6.80
N ARG A 53 -15.71 6.41 -6.99
CA ARG A 53 -16.92 5.77 -7.55
C ARG A 53 -17.95 5.29 -6.52
N LYS A 54 -17.69 5.38 -5.21
CA LYS A 54 -18.55 4.82 -4.13
C LYS A 54 -18.86 5.79 -2.97
N LEU A 55 -18.74 7.10 -3.14
CA LEU A 55 -19.36 8.05 -2.22
C LEU A 55 -20.42 8.91 -2.92
N PRO A 56 -21.69 8.46 -2.98
CA PRO A 56 -22.79 9.31 -2.60
C PRO A 56 -22.95 9.21 -1.07
N GLN A 57 -22.59 10.29 -0.39
CA GLN A 57 -23.21 10.78 0.84
C GLN A 57 -23.22 9.84 2.05
N LEU A 58 -22.44 10.18 3.08
CA LEU A 58 -23.02 10.25 4.42
C LEU A 58 -22.47 11.49 5.12
N LEU A 59 -23.37 12.47 5.24
CA LEU A 59 -23.32 13.62 6.13
C LEU A 59 -23.26 13.16 7.59
#